data_AF-A0A2V7EAT0-F1
#
_entry.id   AF-A0A2V7EAT0-F1
#
_cell.length_a   1.000
_cell.length_b   1.000
_cell.length_c   1.000
_cell.angle_alpha   90.00
_cell.angle_beta   90.00
_cell.angle_gamma   90.00
#
_symmetry.space_group_name_H-M   'P 1'
#
loop_
_entity.id
_entity.type
_entity.pdbx_description
1 polymer ?
#
loop_
_entity_poly.entity_id
_entity_poly.type
_entity_poly.pdbx_seq_one_letter_code
_entity_poly.pdbx_strand_id
1 'polypeptide(L)'
;MDDLDRLFQRLVHNIRNGHAEYLSVPFTVQELYDTLVPYRHYRRDLGIETNQDYEAAVTRLLSGEKGYIRADQAMQERLKKEMSSP
;
A
#
# COMPACT_ATOMS: atom_id res chain seq x y z
N MET A 1 14.14 -1.53 7.81
CA MET A 1 12.95 -0.90 7.21
C MET A 1 12.92 -1.32 5.76
N ASP A 2 11.96 -2.17 5.40
CA ASP A 2 11.79 -2.67 4.02
C ASP A 2 10.85 -1.75 3.21
N ASP A 3 10.60 -2.11 1.96
CA ASP A 3 9.78 -1.31 1.04
C ASP A 3 8.33 -1.19 1.52
N LEU A 4 7.80 -2.21 2.19
CA LEU A 4 6.47 -2.19 2.80
C LEU A 4 6.40 -1.15 3.93
N ASP A 5 7.41 -1.09 4.78
CA ASP A 5 7.48 -0.09 5.85
C ASP A 5 7.53 1.33 5.27
N ARG A 6 8.33 1.55 4.22
CA ARG A 6 8.44 2.86 3.54
C ARG A 6 7.13 3.25 2.87
N LEU A 7 6.46 2.28 2.22
CA LEU A 7 5.15 2.48 1.59
C LEU A 7 4.12 2.92 2.63
N PHE A 8 4.04 2.21 3.75
CA PHE A 8 3.12 2.56 4.83
C PHE A 8 3.41 3.94 5.43
N GLN A 9 4.68 4.27 5.69
CA GLN A 9 5.05 5.59 6.20
C GLN A 9 4.68 6.71 5.23
N ARG A 10 4.92 6.51 3.93
CA ARG A 10 4.54 7.47 2.89
C ARG A 10 3.02 7.62 2.80
N LEU A 11 2.27 6.52 2.87
CA LEU A 11 0.80 6.53 2.91
C LEU A 11 0.28 7.36 4.10
N VAL A 12 0.76 7.08 5.31
CA VAL A 12 0.34 7.81 6.52
C VAL A 12 0.72 9.29 6.42
N HIS A 13 1.91 9.61 5.89
CA HIS A 13 2.33 10.99 5.68
C HIS A 13 1.38 11.73 4.73
N ASN A 14 1.02 11.11 3.60
CA ASN A 14 0.16 11.74 2.60
C ASN A 14 -1.29 11.92 3.09
N ILE A 15 -1.83 10.92 3.81
CA ILE A 15 -3.14 11.03 4.47
C ILE A 15 -3.14 12.21 5.46
N ARG A 16 -2.11 12.31 6.32
CA ARG A 16 -2.07 13.37 7.34
C ARG A 16 -1.90 14.79 6.77
N ASN A 17 -1.25 14.93 5.62
CA ASN A 17 -0.88 16.24 5.07
C ASN A 17 -1.77 16.71 3.91
N GLY A 18 -2.52 15.81 3.27
CA GLY A 18 -3.32 16.15 2.08
C GLY A 18 -4.71 15.51 1.99
N HIS A 19 -4.95 14.42 2.73
CA HIS A 19 -6.19 13.63 2.61
C HIS A 19 -6.68 13.12 3.97
N ALA A 20 -6.82 14.04 4.94
CA ALA A 20 -7.12 13.71 6.33
C ALA A 20 -8.47 13.01 6.51
N GLU A 21 -9.39 13.14 5.55
CA GLU A 21 -10.65 12.42 5.48
C GLU A 21 -10.48 10.91 5.63
N TYR A 22 -9.44 10.33 5.01
CA TYR A 22 -9.16 8.89 5.05
C TYR A 22 -8.67 8.37 6.41
N LEU A 23 -8.51 9.24 7.41
CA LEU A 23 -8.37 8.83 8.81
C LEU A 23 -9.68 8.32 9.40
N SER A 24 -10.81 8.72 8.82
CA SER A 24 -12.16 8.43 9.31
C SER A 24 -13.01 7.61 8.34
N VAL A 25 -12.70 7.66 7.05
CA VAL A 25 -13.41 6.91 6.01
C VAL A 25 -12.45 5.97 5.27
N PRO A 26 -12.94 4.81 4.76
CA PRO A 26 -12.10 3.93 3.95
C PRO A 26 -11.75 4.59 2.62
N PHE A 27 -10.63 4.16 2.04
CA PHE A 27 -10.24 4.44 0.65
C PHE A 27 -10.21 3.14 -0.16
N THR A 28 -10.27 3.29 -1.47
CA THR A 28 -10.22 2.22 -2.45
C THR A 28 -8.78 1.91 -2.85
N VAL A 29 -8.57 0.71 -3.39
CA VAL A 29 -7.28 0.33 -3.98
C VAL A 29 -6.91 1.30 -5.11
N GLN A 30 -7.87 1.77 -5.92
CA GLN A 30 -7.58 2.74 -6.98
C GLN A 30 -7.05 4.08 -6.43
N GLU A 31 -7.65 4.61 -5.36
CA GLU A 31 -7.16 5.84 -4.71
C GLU A 31 -5.75 5.66 -4.14
N LEU A 32 -5.37 4.45 -3.72
CA LEU A 32 -4.00 4.14 -3.33
C LEU A 32 -3.01 4.36 -4.48
N TYR A 33 -3.34 3.88 -5.69
CA TYR A 33 -2.49 4.02 -6.88
C TYR A 33 -2.50 5.41 -7.48
N ASP A 34 -3.66 6.06 -7.54
CA ASP A 34 -3.83 7.30 -8.32
C ASP A 34 -3.54 8.55 -7.48
N THR A 35 -3.82 8.50 -6.17
CA THR A 35 -3.82 9.68 -5.31
C THR A 35 -2.84 9.55 -4.14
N LEU A 36 -2.96 8.48 -3.36
CA LEU A 36 -2.25 8.39 -2.08
C LEU A 36 -0.78 8.07 -2.25
N VAL A 37 -0.42 7.05 -3.04
CA VAL A 37 1.01 6.72 -3.24
C VAL A 37 1.31 6.33 -4.70
N PRO A 38 1.13 7.23 -5.70
CA PRO A 38 1.42 6.88 -7.08
C PRO A 38 2.89 6.51 -7.31
N TYR A 39 3.13 5.35 -7.94
CA TYR A 39 4.47 4.82 -8.22
C TYR A 39 5.41 5.88 -8.81
N ARG A 40 4.97 6.58 -9.88
CA ARG A 40 5.81 7.56 -10.59
C ARG A 40 6.27 8.72 -9.70
N HIS A 41 5.48 9.06 -8.68
CA HIS A 41 5.75 10.20 -7.81
C HIS A 41 6.66 9.78 -6.65
N TYR A 42 6.48 8.57 -6.12
CA TYR A 42 7.14 8.17 -4.87
C TYR A 42 8.21 7.10 -5.01
N ARG A 43 8.46 6.52 -6.20
CA ARG A 43 9.46 5.44 -6.37
C ARG A 43 10.82 5.73 -5.76
N ARG A 44 11.31 6.98 -5.87
CA ARG A 44 12.61 7.39 -5.30
C ARG A 44 12.59 7.41 -3.77
N ASP A 45 11.53 7.95 -3.19
CA ASP A 45 11.38 8.05 -1.73
C ASP A 45 11.13 6.68 -1.09
N LEU A 46 10.48 5.79 -1.82
CA LEU A 46 10.26 4.41 -1.41
C LEU A 46 11.53 3.56 -1.58
N GLY A 47 12.52 4.01 -2.35
CA GLY A 47 13.69 3.20 -2.71
C GLY A 47 13.38 2.04 -3.66
N ILE A 48 12.32 2.20 -4.45
CA ILE A 48 11.79 1.20 -5.37
C ILE A 48 12.36 1.48 -6.76
N GLU A 49 12.97 0.46 -7.37
CA GLU A 49 13.60 0.58 -8.67
C GLU A 49 12.62 0.32 -9.82
N THR A 50 11.75 -0.68 -9.66
CA THR A 50 10.84 -1.13 -10.72
C THR A 50 9.36 -1.01 -10.32
N ASN A 51 8.47 -1.02 -11.31
CA ASN A 51 7.04 -1.09 -11.02
C ASN A 51 6.68 -2.43 -10.35
N GLN A 52 7.40 -3.51 -10.64
CA GLN A 52 7.14 -4.82 -10.03
C GLN A 52 7.42 -4.80 -8.52
N ASP A 53 8.47 -4.13 -8.08
CA ASP A 53 8.77 -3.97 -6.65
C ASP A 53 7.68 -3.17 -5.93
N TYR A 54 7.13 -2.16 -6.62
CA TYR A 54 5.99 -1.39 -6.12
C TYR A 54 4.71 -2.23 -6.01
N GLU A 55 4.36 -2.98 -7.05
CA GLU A 55 3.20 -3.89 -7.01
C GLU A 55 3.37 -4.95 -5.93
N ALA A 56 4.58 -5.46 -5.72
CA ALA A 56 4.88 -6.40 -4.64
C ALA A 56 4.66 -5.75 -3.26
N ALA A 57 5.17 -4.54 -3.03
CA ALA A 57 4.97 -3.82 -1.78
C ALA A 57 3.49 -3.50 -1.51
N VAL A 58 2.74 -3.08 -2.54
CA VAL A 58 1.30 -2.82 -2.44
C VAL A 58 0.53 -4.10 -2.17
N THR A 59 0.86 -5.21 -2.85
CA THR A 59 0.22 -6.52 -2.62
C THR A 59 0.44 -7.00 -1.18
N ARG A 60 1.67 -6.86 -0.67
CA ARG A 60 2.00 -7.16 0.74
C ARG A 60 1.16 -6.30 1.69
N LEU A 61 1.06 -4.99 1.44
CA LEU A 61 0.23 -4.09 2.23
C LEU A 61 -1.26 -4.51 2.22
N LEU A 62 -1.82 -4.74 1.04
CA LEU A 62 -3.23 -5.11 0.84
C LEU A 62 -3.56 -6.50 1.39
N SER A 63 -2.60 -7.42 1.45
CA SER A 63 -2.77 -8.72 2.10
C SER A 63 -2.88 -8.62 3.63
N GLY A 64 -2.57 -7.46 4.20
CA GLY A 64 -2.53 -7.24 5.65
C GLY A 64 -1.20 -7.65 6.29
N GLU A 65 -0.12 -7.76 5.51
CA GLU A 65 1.21 -8.04 6.06
C GLU A 65 1.59 -6.96 7.10
N LYS A 66 2.15 -7.39 8.23
CA LYS A 66 2.49 -6.56 9.41
C LYS A 66 1.30 -5.85 10.08
N GLY A 67 0.06 -6.04 9.60
CA GLY A 67 -1.14 -5.47 10.22
C GLY A 67 -1.26 -3.94 10.09
N TYR A 68 -0.60 -3.34 9.10
CA TYR A 68 -0.59 -1.89 8.90
C TYR A 68 -1.92 -1.29 8.47
N ILE A 69 -2.72 -2.06 7.71
CA ILE A 69 -4.04 -1.63 7.25
C ILE A 69 -5.09 -2.71 7.51
N ARG A 70 -6.35 -2.28 7.61
CA ARG A 70 -7.52 -3.16 7.61
C ARG A 70 -8.20 -3.03 6.26
N ALA A 71 -8.52 -4.16 5.63
CA ALA A 71 -9.24 -4.21 4.36
C ALA A 71 -10.28 -5.32 4.41
N ASP A 72 -11.06 -5.48 3.33
CA ASP A 72 -12.02 -6.57 3.21
C ASP A 72 -11.35 -7.94 3.40
N GLN A 73 -11.94 -8.78 4.26
CA GLN A 73 -11.34 -10.05 4.64
C GLN A 73 -11.23 -11.01 3.45
N ALA A 74 -12.24 -11.06 2.57
CA ALA A 74 -12.20 -11.95 1.41
C ALA A 74 -11.11 -11.51 0.43
N MET A 75 -10.90 -10.20 0.25
CA MET A 75 -9.77 -9.67 -0.52
C MET A 75 -8.42 -10.04 0.10
N GLN A 76 -8.24 -9.84 1.40
CA GLN A 76 -6.98 -10.15 2.08
C GLN A 76 -6.61 -11.64 1.96
N GLU A 77 -7.57 -12.54 2.20
CA GLU A 77 -7.34 -13.98 2.11
C GLU A 77 -6.98 -14.42 0.70
N ARG A 78 -7.59 -13.83 -0.34
CA ARG A 78 -7.22 -14.08 -1.73
C ARG A 78 -5.78 -13.66 -2.04
N LEU A 79 -5.40 -12.45 -1.65
CA LEU A 79 -4.05 -11.92 -1.89
C LEU A 79 -2.98 -12.73 -1.13
N LYS A 80 -3.24 -13.10 0.13
CA LYS A 80 -2.35 -13.99 0.90
C LYS A 80 -2.13 -15.32 0.18
N LYS A 81 -3.20 -15.92 -0.35
CA LYS A 81 -3.11 -17.18 -1.09
C LYS A 81 -2.28 -17.04 -2.35
N GLU A 82 -2.50 -15.98 -3.13
CA GLU A 82 -1.73 -15.69 -4.35
C GLU A 82 -0.22 -15.52 -4.06
N MET A 83 0.15 -14.80 -2.99
CA MET A 83 1.56 -14.66 -2.59
C MET A 83 2.22 -15.96 -2.11
N SER A 84 1.43 -16.91 -1.58
CA SER A 84 1.92 -18.22 -1.14
C SER A 84 1.97 -19.28 -2.24
N SER A 85 1.43 -18.96 -3.43
CA SER A 85 1.39 -19.88 -4.55
C SER A 85 2.73 -19.84 -5.31
N PRO A 86 3.37 -20.98 -5.62
CA PRO A 86 4.66 -21.04 -6.30
C PRO A 86 4.68 -20.47 -7.72
#